data_AF-A0A7X7YQG5-F1
#
_entry.id   AF-A0A7X7YQG5-F1
#
_cell.length_a   1.000
_cell.length_b   1.000
_cell.length_c   1.000
_cell.angle_alpha   90.00
_cell.angle_beta   90.00
_cell.angle_gamma   90.00
#
_symmetry.space_group_name_H-M   'P 1'
#
loop_
_entity.id
_entity.type
_entity.pdbx_description
1 polymer ?
#
loop_
_entity_poly.entity_id
_entity_poly.type
_entity_poly.pdbx_seq_one_letter_code
_entity_poly.pdbx_strand_id
1 'polypeptide(L)'
;MEFEEEKMKGLPENAMRELKPGETYEPLLSPDKTYPEVNVRSVSLGILMAILFSAAAAYLGLKVGQVFEAAIPIAIIAVGLSSASKRKNALGE
;
A
#
# COMPACT_ATOMS: atom_id res chain seq x y z
N MET A 1 -13.92 -29.77 6.52
CA MET A 1 -14.17 -28.33 6.45
C MET A 1 -13.39 -27.87 5.24
N GLU A 2 -14.06 -27.84 4.08
CA GLU A 2 -13.43 -27.42 2.82
C GLU A 2 -13.27 -25.90 2.90
N PHE A 3 -12.03 -25.45 2.89
CA PHE A 3 -11.75 -24.04 2.70
C PHE A 3 -12.01 -23.77 1.21
N GLU A 4 -13.18 -23.21 0.88
CA GLU A 4 -13.39 -22.63 -0.44
C GLU A 4 -12.35 -21.52 -0.60
N GLU A 5 -11.31 -21.81 -1.37
CA GLU A 5 -10.30 -20.85 -1.79
C GLU A 5 -10.99 -19.79 -2.66
N GLU A 6 -11.39 -18.67 -2.03
CA GLU A 6 -11.72 -17.46 -2.78
C GLU A 6 -10.48 -17.07 -3.58
N LYS A 7 -10.49 -17.40 -4.88
CA LYS A 7 -9.46 -16.97 -5.85
C LYS A 7 -9.42 -15.44 -5.85
N MET A 8 -8.54 -14.87 -5.04
CA MET A 8 -8.22 -13.46 -5.10
C MET A 8 -7.70 -13.15 -6.51
N LYS A 9 -8.48 -12.37 -7.25
CA LYS A 9 -8.25 -12.06 -8.66
C LYS A 9 -6.88 -11.39 -8.84
N GLY A 10 -5.94 -12.12 -9.45
CA GLY A 10 -4.61 -11.60 -9.83
C GLY A 10 -3.44 -12.32 -9.18
N LEU A 11 -3.63 -13.13 -8.13
CA LEU A 11 -2.57 -13.92 -7.51
C LEU A 11 -2.42 -15.30 -8.18
N PRO A 12 -1.19 -15.84 -8.30
CA PRO A 12 -0.98 -17.17 -8.85
C PRO A 12 -1.44 -18.24 -7.85
N GLU A 13 -1.89 -19.40 -8.34
CA GLU A 13 -2.47 -20.47 -7.51
C GLU A 13 -1.46 -21.08 -6.51
N ASN A 14 -0.17 -20.91 -6.77
CA ASN A 14 0.91 -21.31 -5.88
C ASN A 14 1.26 -20.25 -4.82
N ALA A 15 0.50 -19.15 -4.72
CA ALA A 15 0.70 -18.11 -3.69
C ALA A 15 0.18 -18.51 -2.31
N MET A 16 -0.83 -19.37 -2.24
CA MET A 16 -1.54 -19.72 -0.99
C MET A 16 -1.29 -21.16 -0.52
N ARG A 17 -0.49 -21.92 -1.27
CA ARG A 17 -0.12 -23.31 -0.95
C ARG A 17 1.39 -23.48 -0.99
N GLU A 18 1.88 -24.49 -0.29
CA GLU A 18 3.29 -24.88 -0.37
C GLU A 18 3.67 -25.25 -1.82
N LEU A 19 4.90 -24.89 -2.18
CA LEU A 19 5.45 -25.20 -3.49
C LEU A 19 5.65 -26.70 -3.62
N LYS A 20 5.14 -27.28 -4.71
CA LYS A 20 5.43 -28.67 -5.04
C LYS A 20 6.93 -28.81 -5.37
N PRO A 21 7.53 -30.00 -5.19
CA PRO A 21 8.92 -30.22 -5.59
C PRO A 21 9.13 -29.86 -7.07
N GLY A 22 9.97 -28.85 -7.35
CA GLY A 22 10.24 -28.34 -8.70
C GLY A 22 9.36 -27.18 -9.17
N GLU A 23 8.40 -26.72 -8.35
CA GLU A 23 7.56 -25.56 -8.67
C GLU A 23 8.25 -24.26 -8.23
N THR A 24 8.25 -23.25 -9.10
CA THR A 24 8.80 -21.92 -8.81
C THR A 24 7.66 -20.92 -8.59
N TYR A 25 7.75 -20.14 -7.53
CA TYR A 25 6.82 -19.04 -7.28
C TYR A 25 7.18 -17.85 -8.15
N GLU A 26 6.22 -17.36 -8.95
CA GLU A 26 6.36 -16.10 -9.69
C GLU A 26 5.63 -14.98 -8.93
N PRO A 27 6.36 -14.01 -8.34
CA PRO A 27 5.73 -12.91 -7.61
C PRO A 27 5.00 -11.95 -8.55
N LEU A 28 4.02 -11.21 -8.02
CA LEU A 28 3.30 -10.17 -8.77
C LEU A 28 4.22 -9.05 -9.29
N LEU A 29 5.27 -8.75 -8.53
CA LEU A 29 6.30 -7.79 -8.89
C LEU A 29 7.58 -8.57 -9.17
N SER A 30 8.09 -8.49 -10.40
CA SER A 30 9.31 -9.20 -10.80
C SER A 30 10.50 -8.69 -10.00
N PRO A 31 11.27 -9.57 -9.33
CA PRO A 31 12.45 -9.16 -8.56
C PRO A 31 13.56 -8.57 -9.43
N ASP A 32 13.61 -8.95 -10.71
CA ASP A 32 14.60 -8.44 -11.68
C ASP A 32 14.30 -7.02 -12.18
N LYS A 33 13.13 -6.46 -11.83
CA LYS A 33 12.70 -5.14 -12.27
C LYS A 33 12.82 -4.12 -11.13
N THR A 34 13.47 -2.99 -11.41
CA THR A 34 13.46 -1.84 -10.50
C THR A 34 12.17 -1.05 -10.66
N TYR A 35 11.41 -0.94 -9.56
CA TYR A 35 10.20 -0.13 -9.47
C TYR A 35 10.53 1.24 -8.87
N PRO A 36 10.12 2.35 -9.49
CA PRO A 36 10.45 3.69 -9.00
C PRO A 36 9.56 4.09 -7.82
N GLU A 37 9.96 3.70 -6.60
CA GLU A 37 9.24 4.01 -5.34
C GLU A 37 9.17 5.52 -5.02
N VAL A 38 10.15 6.29 -5.49
CA VAL A 38 10.21 7.74 -5.31
C VAL A 38 10.07 8.42 -6.67
N ASN A 39 8.93 9.08 -6.86
CA ASN A 39 8.65 9.86 -8.06
C ASN A 39 7.96 11.17 -7.67
N VAL A 40 7.82 12.10 -8.63
CA VAL A 40 7.23 13.43 -8.39
C VAL A 40 5.85 13.32 -7.76
N ARG A 41 5.07 12.29 -8.13
CA ARG A 41 3.74 12.07 -7.60
C ARG A 41 3.76 11.55 -6.15
N SER A 42 4.56 10.54 -5.84
CA SER A 42 4.64 10.00 -4.48
C SER A 42 5.18 11.06 -3.51
N VAL A 43 6.17 11.84 -3.94
CA VAL A 43 6.71 12.98 -3.17
C VAL A 43 5.67 14.09 -3.00
N SER A 44 5.02 14.53 -4.07
CA SER A 44 4.01 15.62 -3.97
C SER A 44 2.82 15.22 -3.10
N LEU A 45 2.32 13.99 -3.24
CA LEU A 45 1.25 13.46 -2.39
C LEU A 45 1.70 13.36 -0.92
N GLY A 46 2.92 12.88 -0.68
CA GLY A 46 3.50 12.79 0.67
C GLY A 46 3.65 14.16 1.33
N ILE A 47 4.18 15.16 0.62
CA ILE A 47 4.30 16.53 1.11
C ILE A 47 2.93 17.12 1.43
N LEU A 48 1.96 16.95 0.53
CA LEU A 48 0.59 17.45 0.75
C LEU A 48 -0.02 16.84 2.02
N MET A 49 0.10 15.52 2.18
CA MET A 49 -0.40 14.82 3.36
C MET A 49 0.34 15.24 4.63
N ALA A 50 1.67 15.38 4.57
CA ALA A 50 2.48 15.82 5.70
C ALA A 50 2.04 17.21 6.19
N ILE A 51 1.87 18.19 5.29
CA ILE A 51 1.42 19.54 5.66
C ILE A 51 0.05 19.48 6.34
N LEU A 52 -0.92 18.77 5.73
CA LEU A 52 -2.28 18.68 6.24
C LEU A 52 -2.34 18.01 7.61
N PHE A 53 -1.69 16.85 7.76
CA PHE A 53 -1.73 16.09 9.00
C PHE A 53 -0.86 16.71 10.10
N SER A 54 0.26 17.34 9.78
CA SER A 54 1.04 18.09 10.76
C SER A 54 0.24 19.27 11.31
N ALA A 55 -0.45 20.02 10.46
CA ALA A 55 -1.34 21.10 10.90
C ALA A 55 -2.49 20.57 11.76
N ALA A 56 -3.14 19.47 11.34
CA ALA A 56 -4.21 18.84 12.10
C ALA A 56 -3.73 18.31 13.46
N ALA A 57 -2.58 17.62 13.51
CA ALA A 57 -2.00 17.08 14.74
C ALA A 57 -1.60 18.21 15.71
N ALA A 58 -0.98 19.29 15.21
CA ALA A 58 -0.66 20.46 16.04
C ALA A 58 -1.94 21.13 16.58
N TYR A 59 -2.95 21.33 15.73
CA TYR A 59 -4.22 21.93 16.14
C TYR A 59 -4.96 21.09 17.18
N LEU A 60 -5.10 19.79 16.95
CA LEU A 60 -5.74 18.89 17.91
C LEU A 60 -4.94 18.74 19.19
N GLY A 61 -3.61 18.69 19.09
CA GLY A 61 -2.72 18.69 20.25
C GLY A 61 -2.90 19.94 21.11
N LEU A 62 -3.02 21.12 20.49
CA LEU A 62 -3.23 22.39 21.20
C LEU A 62 -4.67 22.56 21.72
N LYS A 63 -5.69 22.12 20.97
CA LYS A 63 -7.10 22.33 21.32
C LYS A 63 -7.68 21.27 22.24
N VAL A 64 -7.32 20.01 22.00
CA VAL A 64 -7.89 18.83 22.69
C VAL A 64 -6.87 18.23 23.67
N GLY A 65 -5.60 18.64 23.61
CA GLY A 65 -4.54 18.14 24.49
C GLY A 65 -4.02 16.76 24.10
N GLN A 66 -4.47 16.20 22.98
CA GLN A 66 -4.10 14.86 22.50
C GLN A 66 -3.71 14.92 21.04
N VAL A 67 -2.55 14.33 20.73
CA VAL A 67 -2.08 14.09 19.36
C VAL A 67 -2.44 12.67 18.94
N PHE A 68 -2.60 12.47 17.63
CA PHE A 68 -2.80 11.15 17.04
C PHE A 68 -1.64 10.84 16.10
N GLU A 69 -1.41 9.55 15.85
CA GLU A 69 -0.39 9.11 14.91
C GLU A 69 -0.82 9.43 13.48
N ALA A 70 -0.21 10.44 12.87
CA ALA A 70 -0.52 10.86 11.51
C ALA A 70 -0.09 9.84 10.43
N ALA A 71 0.93 9.02 10.71
CA ALA A 71 1.46 8.07 9.72
C ALA A 71 0.43 6.99 9.34
N ILE A 72 -0.31 6.44 10.31
CA ILE A 72 -1.34 5.42 10.09
C ILE A 72 -2.42 5.89 9.09
N PRO A 73 -3.15 7.01 9.33
CA PRO A 73 -4.19 7.45 8.40
C PRO A 73 -3.61 7.86 7.05
N ILE A 74 -2.42 8.45 6.99
CA ILE A 74 -1.75 8.77 5.71
C ILE A 74 -1.52 7.48 4.90
N ALA A 75 -1.00 6.42 5.54
CA ALA A 75 -0.76 5.13 4.88
C ALA A 75 -2.07 4.50 4.37
N ILE A 76 -3.14 4.50 5.18
CA ILE A 76 -4.45 3.99 4.78
C ILE A 76 -4.99 4.74 3.55
N ILE A 77 -4.92 6.07 3.58
CA ILE A 77 -5.36 6.91 2.45
C ILE A 77 -4.50 6.64 1.21
N ALA A 78 -3.18 6.52 1.36
CA ALA A 78 -2.28 6.24 0.24
C ALA A 78 -2.61 4.90 -0.44
N VAL A 79 -2.80 3.83 0.34
CA VAL A 79 -3.19 2.50 -0.18
C VAL A 79 -4.57 2.55 -0.82
N GLY A 80 -5.54 3.20 -0.16
CA GLY A 80 -6.90 3.35 -0.69
C GLY A 80 -6.93 4.13 -2.00
N LEU A 81 -6.18 5.24 -2.09
CA LEU A 81 -6.07 6.05 -3.30
C LEU A 81 -5.33 5.31 -4.42
N SER A 82 -4.32 4.50 -4.07
CA SER A 82 -3.61 3.63 -5.01
C SER A 82 -4.56 2.59 -5.65
N SER A 83 -5.35 1.91 -4.81
CA SER A 83 -6.37 0.94 -5.25
C SER A 83 -7.50 1.59 -6.07
N ALA A 84 -8.04 2.72 -5.60
CA ALA A 84 -9.13 3.43 -6.26
C ALA A 84 -8.73 4.06 -7.61
N SER A 85 -7.44 4.40 -7.79
CA SER A 85 -6.94 5.00 -9.03
C SER A 85 -7.03 4.08 -10.26
N LYS A 86 -7.40 2.80 -10.11
CA LYS A 86 -7.48 1.77 -11.19
C LYS A 86 -6.23 1.73 -12.10
N ARG A 87 -5.07 2.12 -11.57
CA ARG A 87 -3.85 2.21 -12.35
C ARG A 87 -3.17 0.86 -12.46
N LYS A 88 -2.61 0.60 -13.64
CA LYS A 88 -1.97 -0.69 -13.97
C LYS A 88 -0.68 -0.95 -13.18
N ASN A 89 -0.03 0.09 -12.64
CA ASN A 89 1.25 -0.01 -11.92
C ASN A 89 1.17 0.47 -10.45
N ALA A 90 -0.02 0.47 -9.86
CA ALA A 90 -0.24 1.06 -8.54
C ALA A 90 0.56 0.40 -7.39
N LEU A 91 1.04 -0.84 -7.61
CA LEU A 91 1.84 -1.59 -6.66
C LEU A 91 3.36 -1.40 -6.84
N GLY A 92 3.79 -0.83 -7.97
CA GLY A 92 5.20 -0.68 -8.34
C GLY A 92 5.58 0.76 -8.68
N GLU A 93 4.85 1.73 -8.12
CA GLU A 93 5.05 3.18 -8.25
C GLU A 93 5.18 3.80 -6.84
#